data_AF-A0A353RA38-F1
#
_entry.id   AF-A0A353RA38-F1
#
_cell.length_a   1.000
_cell.length_b   1.000
_cell.length_c   1.000
_cell.angle_alpha   90.00
_cell.angle_beta   90.00
_cell.angle_gamma   90.00
#
_symmetry.space_group_name_H-M   'P 1'
#
loop_
_entity.id
_entity.type
_entity.pdbx_description
1 polymer ?
#
loop_
_entity_poly.entity_id
_entity_poly.type
_entity_poly.pdbx_seq_one_letter_code
_entity_poly.pdbx_strand_id
1 'polypeptide(L)' 'IVFTGGIGENDTVVRHIIGTRLGFLGVSFDQEKNKTVHGENAILSTNGTRTQVVVISTDEELVIATDTYNLTNHK' A
#
# COMPACT_ATOMS: atom_id res chain seq x y z
N ILE A 1 1.17 1.40 -7.46
CA ILE A 1 0.26 2.21 -6.60
C ILE A 1 0.32 1.61 -5.20
N VAL A 2 0.49 2.44 -4.17
CA VAL A 2 0.59 2.00 -2.77
C VAL A 2 -0.57 2.61 -1.98
N PHE A 3 -1.30 1.79 -1.24
CA PHE A 3 -2.20 2.21 -0.17
C PHE A 3 -1.46 2.09 1.16
N THR A 4 -1.58 3.11 2.02
CA THR A 4 -0.95 3.15 3.35
C THR A 4 -1.73 4.10 4.25
N GLY A 5 -1.38 4.16 5.53
CA GLY A 5 -2.07 4.95 6.55
C GLY A 5 -3.42 4.35 6.96
N GLY A 6 -4.05 4.92 7.99
CA GLY A 6 -5.24 4.32 8.61
C GLY A 6 -6.35 3.88 7.64
N ILE A 7 -6.75 4.75 6.71
CA ILE A 7 -7.76 4.42 5.69
C ILE A 7 -7.20 3.45 4.64
N GLY A 8 -6.00 3.72 4.11
CA GLY A 8 -5.41 2.89 3.06
C GLY A 8 -5.17 1.45 3.51
N GLU A 9 -4.80 1.25 4.77
CA GLU A 9 -4.50 -0.07 5.35
C GLU A 9 -5.73 -0.86 5.77
N ASN A 10 -6.79 -0.18 6.20
CA ASN A 10 -7.92 -0.84 6.85
C ASN A 10 -9.25 -0.76 6.09
N ASP A 11 -9.45 0.27 5.25
CA ASP A 11 -10.72 0.48 4.54
C ASP A 11 -10.70 -0.23 3.18
N THR A 12 -11.21 -1.46 3.18
CA THR A 12 -11.32 -2.31 1.98
C THR A 12 -12.25 -1.69 0.92
N VAL A 13 -13.26 -0.92 1.35
CA VAL A 13 -14.25 -0.31 0.45
C VAL A 13 -13.62 0.84 -0.31
N VAL A 14 -12.90 1.73 0.38
CA VAL A 14 -12.17 2.83 -0.25
C VAL A 14 -11.13 2.29 -1.24
N ARG A 15 -10.35 1.28 -0.83
CA ARG A 15 -9.40 0.62 -1.75
C ARG A 15 -10.08 0.05 -2.98
N HIS A 16 -11.24 -0.57 -2.84
CA HIS A 16 -12.00 -1.13 -3.97
C HIS A 16 -12.49 -0.03 -4.93
N ILE A 17 -13.09 1.05 -4.41
CA ILE A 17 -13.59 2.17 -5.22
C ILE A 17 -12.46 2.81 -6.03
N ILE A 18 -11.29 2.99 -5.41
CA ILE A 18 -10.13 3.58 -6.07
C ILE A 18 -9.51 2.57 -7.05
N GLY A 19 -9.16 1.37 -6.57
CA GLY A 19 -8.43 0.36 -7.33
C GLY A 19 -9.11 -0.08 -8.62
N THR A 20 -10.44 -0.18 -8.63
CA THR A 20 -11.22 -0.53 -9.83
C THR A 20 -11.28 0.58 -10.88
N ARG A 21 -10.99 1.84 -10.52
CA ARG A 21 -10.99 2.98 -11.44
C ARG A 21 -9.63 3.22 -12.13
N LEU A 22 -8.59 2.47 -11.76
CA LEU A 22 -7.22 2.69 -12.23
C LEU A 22 -6.85 1.85 -13.47
N GLY A 23 -7.83 1.24 -14.15
CA GLY A 23 -7.60 0.40 -15.33
C GLY A 23 -6.83 1.11 -16.46
N PHE A 24 -6.98 2.43 -16.61
CA PHE A 24 -6.24 3.23 -17.59
C PHE A 24 -4.72 3.29 -17.32
N LEU A 25 -4.28 3.00 -16.10
CA LEU A 25 -2.88 2.85 -15.74
C LEU A 25 -2.39 1.40 -15.93
N GLY A 26 -3.21 0.52 -16.50
CA GLY A 26 -2.91 -0.91 -16.67
C GLY A 26 -3.02 -1.72 -15.39
N VAL A 27 -3.83 -1.26 -14.42
CA VAL A 27 -4.16 -1.98 -13.19
C VAL A 27 -5.26 -2.99 -13.44
N SER A 28 -5.06 -4.21 -12.95
CA SER A 28 -6.12 -5.20 -12.75
C SER A 28 -6.21 -5.49 -11.25
N PHE A 29 -7.25 -4.97 -10.59
CA PHE A 29 -7.41 -5.00 -9.15
C PHE A 29 -8.05 -6.32 -8.68
N ASP A 30 -7.49 -6.95 -7.65
CA ASP A 30 -7.97 -8.20 -7.07
C ASP A 30 -8.93 -7.91 -5.90
N GLN A 31 -10.22 -7.91 -6.20
CA GLN A 31 -11.25 -7.59 -5.22
C GLN A 31 -11.38 -8.66 -4.12
N GLU A 32 -11.20 -9.94 -4.44
CA GLU A 32 -11.34 -11.01 -3.45
C GLU A 32 -10.19 -10.97 -2.46
N LYS A 33 -8.96 -10.76 -2.93
CA LYS A 33 -7.81 -10.56 -2.05
C LYS A 33 -7.95 -9.29 -1.22
N ASN A 34 -8.46 -8.20 -1.80
CA ASN A 34 -8.67 -6.96 -1.06
C ASN A 34 -9.63 -7.12 0.13
N LYS A 35 -10.64 -8.00 0.05
CA LYS A 35 -11.61 -8.23 1.15
C LYS A 35 -10.98 -8.86 2.39
N THR A 36 -9.85 -9.56 2.26
CA THR A 36 -9.23 -10.31 3.36
C THR A 36 -8.12 -9.56 4.07
N VAL A 37 -7.65 -8.44 3.50
CA VAL A 37 -6.42 -7.75 3.95
C VAL A 37 -6.76 -6.56 4.84
N HIS A 38 -6.23 -6.55 6.06
CA HIS A 38 -6.34 -5.45 7.02
C HIS A 38 -5.03 -5.28 7.80
N GLY A 39 -4.44 -4.09 7.76
CA GLY A 39 -3.27 -3.76 8.57
C GLY A 39 -2.01 -4.59 8.26
N GLU A 40 -1.95 -5.25 7.10
CA GLU A 40 -0.82 -6.09 6.69
C GLU A 40 -0.38 -5.79 5.25
N ASN A 41 0.88 -6.09 4.96
CA ASN A 41 1.45 -5.89 3.64
C ASN A 41 0.89 -6.92 2.65
N ALA A 42 0.30 -6.47 1.55
CA ALA A 42 -0.22 -7.37 0.53
C ALA A 42 -0.23 -6.75 -0.87
N ILE A 43 -0.11 -7.60 -1.88
CA ILE A 43 -0.37 -7.24 -3.29
C ILE A 43 -1.87 -7.35 -3.55
N LEU A 44 -2.50 -6.28 -4.04
CA LEU A 44 -3.93 -6.19 -4.33
C LEU A 44 -4.26 -6.13 -5.83
N SER A 45 -3.29 -6.46 -6.68
CA SER A 45 -3.49 -6.60 -8.12
C SER A 45 -3.31 -8.04 -8.57
N THR A 46 -3.99 -8.43 -9.64
CA THR A 46 -3.85 -9.76 -10.24
C THR A 46 -2.46 -9.96 -10.84
N ASN A 47 -2.02 -11.21 -10.95
CA ASN A 47 -0.74 -11.55 -11.59
C ASN A 47 -0.68 -11.04 -13.04
N GLY A 48 0.50 -10.61 -13.48
CA GLY A 48 0.72 -10.13 -14.86
C GLY A 48 0.14 -8.76 -15.18
N THR A 49 -0.43 -8.03 -14.21
CA THR A 49 -0.84 -6.63 -14.41
C THR A 49 0.38 -5.76 -14.76
N ARG A 50 0.19 -4.72 -15.59
CA ARG A 50 1.27 -3.77 -15.94
C ARG A 50 1.66 -2.92 -14.74
N THR A 51 0.68 -2.55 -13.92
CA THR A 51 0.90 -1.70 -12.74
C THR A 51 0.42 -2.43 -11.50
N GLN A 52 1.37 -2.74 -10.61
CA GLN A 52 1.08 -3.39 -9.35
C GLN A 52 0.37 -2.44 -8.38
N VAL A 53 -0.60 -2.98 -7.65
CA VAL A 53 -1.26 -2.33 -6.53
C VAL A 53 -0.89 -3.08 -5.27
N VAL A 54 -0.45 -2.36 -4.24
CA VAL A 54 -0.09 -2.94 -2.94
C VAL A 54 -0.70 -2.12 -1.82
N VAL A 55 -0.91 -2.76 -0.67
CA VAL A 55 -1.07 -2.10 0.62
C VAL A 55 0.18 -2.38 1.43
N ILE A 56 0.74 -1.33 2.03
CA ILE A 56 1.95 -1.38 2.85
C ILE A 56 1.69 -0.60 4.12
N SER A 57 1.88 -1.24 5.28
CA SER A 57 1.74 -0.57 6.57
C SER A 57 2.84 0.48 6.73
N THR A 58 2.45 1.71 7.07
CA THR A 58 3.42 2.76 7.39
C THR A 58 4.02 2.51 8.78
N ASP A 59 5.29 2.90 8.95
CA ASP A 59 5.97 2.91 10.25
C ASP A 59 6.69 4.27 10.36
N GLU A 60 5.94 5.26 10.88
CA GLU A 60 6.43 6.64 10.99
C GLU A 60 7.56 6.71 12.03
N GLU A 61 7.44 5.94 13.12
CA GLU A 61 8.44 5.83 14.17
C GLU A 61 9.78 5.31 13.65
N LEU A 62 9.77 4.30 12.77
CA LEU A 62 10.98 3.76 12.15
C LEU A 62 11.67 4.79 11.25
N VAL A 63 10.91 5.56 10.47
CA VAL A 63 11.47 6.62 9.62
C VAL A 63 12.13 7.69 10.49
N ILE A 64 11.44 8.16 11.54
CA ILE A 64 11.99 9.15 12.48
C ILE A 64 13.26 8.63 13.15
N ALA A 65 13.27 7.37 13.61
CA ALA A 65 14.42 6.76 14.25
C ALA A 65 15.61 6.61 13.30
N THR A 66 15.35 6.20 12.06
CA THR A 66 16.37 6.03 11.01
C THR A 66 17.00 7.37 10.66
N ASP A 67 16.19 8.41 10.44
CA ASP A 67 16.69 9.75 10.14
C ASP A 67 17.48 10.33 11.32
N THR A 68 16.99 10.15 12.54
CA THR A 68 17.71 10.57 13.76
C THR A 68 19.07 9.88 13.88
N TYR A 69 19.13 8.56 13.62
CA TYR A 69 20.38 7.80 13.63
C TYR A 69 21.35 8.31 12.56
N ASN A 70 20.87 8.54 11.33
CA ASN A 70 21.71 9.01 10.23
C ASN A 70 22.25 10.42 10.54
N LEU A 71 21.41 11.35 11.00
CA LEU A 71 21.82 12.70 11.36
C LEU A 71 22.86 12.75 12.50
N THR A 72 22.80 11.80 13.44
CA THR A 72 23.72 11.76 14.59
C THR A 72 25.00 10.96 14.32
N ASN A 73 25.02 10.07 13.32
CA ASN A 73 26.18 9.22 13.00
C ASN A 73 26.95 9.63 11.74
N HIS A 74 26.43 10.56 10.92
CA HIS A 74 27.23 11.19 9.87
C HIS A 74 28.12 12.30 10.47
N LYS A 75 29.40 11.98 10.72
CA LYS A 75 30.47 12.98 10.94
C LYS A 75 30.90 13.62 9.64
#